data_AF-A0A8S9WB53-F1
#
_entry.id   AF-A0A8S9WB53-F1
#
_cell.length_a   1.000
_cell.length_b   1.000
_cell.length_c   1.000
_cell.angle_alpha   90.00
_cell.angle_beta   90.00
_cell.angle_gamma   90.00
#
_symmetry.space_group_name_H-M   'P 1'
#
loop_
_entity.id
_entity.type
_entity.pdbx_description
1 polymer ?
#
loop_
_entity_poly.entity_id
_entity_poly.type
_entity_poly.pdbx_seq_one_letter_code
_entity_poly.pdbx_strand_id
1 'polypeptide(L)'
;AGKRLNPQLEYIEIDIGTTYCPACNEPFDSVFITANTALVGLMLEMRVFDAENEEHAARIAKSVIGKVMKNIPLNVIEVTDLENPDEDE
;
A
#
# COMPACT_ATOMS: atom_id res chain seq x y z
N ALA A 1 -3.39 -0.43 20.24
CA ALA A 1 -4.54 -1.09 19.57
C ALA A 1 -4.88 -0.29 18.32
N GLY A 2 -4.72 -0.88 17.13
CA GLY A 2 -4.91 -0.20 15.85
C GLY A 2 -6.35 0.27 15.66
N LYS A 3 -6.54 1.50 15.15
CA LYS A 3 -7.87 2.02 14.78
C LYS A 3 -8.26 1.44 13.43
N ARG A 4 -9.48 0.89 13.33
CA ARG A 4 -10.09 0.46 12.06
C ARG A 4 -10.17 1.65 11.10
N LEU A 5 -9.64 1.47 9.89
CA LEU A 5 -9.55 2.52 8.87
C LEU A 5 -10.87 2.73 8.12
N ASN A 6 -11.74 1.71 8.08
CA ASN A 6 -13.09 1.85 7.56
C ASN A 6 -14.08 0.99 8.37
N PRO A 7 -15.11 1.58 9.01
CA PRO A 7 -16.13 0.82 9.74
C PRO A 7 -17.20 0.17 8.83
N GLN A 8 -17.21 0.45 7.53
CA GLN A 8 -18.15 -0.13 6.56
C GLN A 8 -17.58 -1.29 5.73
N LEU A 9 -16.26 -1.50 5.75
CA LEU A 9 -15.60 -2.67 5.15
C LEU A 9 -15.21 -3.62 6.27
N GLU A 10 -15.46 -4.92 6.13
CA GLU A 10 -15.41 -5.86 7.26
C GLU A 10 -14.01 -6.04 7.86
N TYR A 11 -12.93 -5.96 7.06
CA TYR A 11 -11.55 -6.04 7.56
C TYR A 11 -10.54 -5.51 6.52
N ILE A 12 -9.56 -4.72 6.93
CA ILE A 12 -8.42 -4.30 6.09
C ILE A 12 -7.16 -4.51 6.92
N GLU A 13 -6.24 -5.30 6.39
CA GLU A 13 -4.91 -5.54 6.94
C GLU A 13 -3.89 -4.71 6.14
N ILE A 14 -2.92 -4.10 6.84
CA ILE A 14 -1.87 -3.26 6.26
C ILE A 14 -0.54 -3.73 6.81
N ASP A 15 0.35 -4.11 5.91
CA ASP A 15 1.73 -4.45 6.22
C ASP A 15 2.70 -3.43 5.60
N ILE A 16 3.89 -3.34 6.20
CA ILE A 16 4.96 -2.45 5.75
C ILE A 16 5.71 -3.18 4.63
N GLY A 17 5.72 -2.60 3.43
CA GLY A 17 6.50 -3.13 2.31
C GLY A 17 8.00 -2.83 2.41
N THR A 18 8.79 -3.60 1.68
CA THR A 18 10.25 -3.45 1.60
C THR A 18 10.64 -2.57 0.42
N THR A 19 11.63 -1.70 0.59
CA THR A 19 12.25 -0.93 -0.50
C THR A 19 13.73 -1.28 -0.61
N TYR A 20 14.26 -1.33 -1.83
CA TYR A 20 15.66 -1.65 -2.08
C TYR A 20 16.50 -0.40 -2.31
N CYS A 21 17.71 -0.39 -1.75
CA CYS A 21 18.67 0.68 -1.98
C CYS A 21 19.07 0.75 -3.46
N PRO A 22 18.92 1.89 -4.16
CA PRO A 22 19.33 2.01 -5.56
C PRO A 22 20.84 1.92 -5.77
N ALA A 23 21.65 2.04 -4.71
CA ALA A 23 23.12 2.00 -4.79
C ALA A 23 23.71 0.61 -4.48
N CYS A 24 23.19 -0.09 -3.47
CA CYS A 24 23.75 -1.39 -3.02
C CYS A 24 22.77 -2.56 -3.09
N ASN A 25 21.51 -2.31 -3.45
CA ASN A 25 20.45 -3.32 -3.56
C ASN A 25 20.14 -4.09 -2.28
N GLU A 26 20.49 -3.53 -1.11
CA GLU A 26 20.08 -4.09 0.18
C GLU A 26 18.61 -3.71 0.49
N PRO A 27 17.83 -4.65 1.06
CA PRO A 27 16.46 -4.40 1.49
C PRO A 27 16.41 -3.53 2.76
N PHE A 28 15.49 -2.55 2.78
CA PHE A 28 15.18 -1.73 3.94
C PHE A 28 13.66 -1.65 4.17
N ASP A 29 13.26 -1.63 5.45
CA ASP A 29 11.86 -1.42 5.87
C ASP A 29 11.47 0.06 5.68
N SER A 30 11.07 0.40 4.45
CA SER A 30 10.40 1.63 3.93
C SER A 30 10.69 3.03 4.50
N VAL A 31 11.67 3.24 5.39
CA VAL A 31 12.02 4.57 5.93
C VAL A 31 13.41 4.98 5.47
N PHE A 32 13.49 5.98 4.58
CA PHE A 32 14.73 6.52 4.04
C PHE A 32 14.96 7.96 4.51
N ILE A 33 16.08 8.24 5.20
CA ILE A 33 16.47 9.58 5.66
C ILE A 33 17.76 9.98 4.94
N THR A 34 17.75 11.08 4.17
CA THR A 34 18.94 11.62 3.51
C THR A 34 19.12 13.11 3.81
N ALA A 35 20.34 13.53 4.14
CA ALA A 35 20.79 14.94 4.22
C ALA A 35 19.86 15.92 4.99
N ASN A 36 19.34 15.53 6.16
CA ASN A 36 18.38 16.34 6.95
C ASN A 36 17.11 16.80 6.16
N THR A 37 16.86 16.23 4.99
CA THR A 37 15.68 16.46 4.16
C THR A 37 15.08 15.08 3.88
N ALA A 38 14.23 14.60 4.78
CA ALA A 38 13.67 13.26 4.67
C ALA A 38 12.56 13.25 3.59
N LEU A 39 12.90 12.78 2.39
CA LEU A 39 11.91 12.24 1.46
C LEU A 39 11.71 10.77 1.82
N VAL A 40 10.60 10.49 2.51
CA VAL A 40 10.20 9.14 2.91
C VAL A 40 9.15 8.63 1.92
N GLY A 41 9.46 7.55 1.22
CA GLY A 41 8.49 6.81 0.41
C GLY A 41 8.03 5.57 1.17
N LEU A 42 6.72 5.41 1.38
CA LEU A 42 6.15 4.24 2.02
C LEU A 42 5.55 3.33 0.96
N MET A 43 5.86 2.04 1.04
CA MET A 43 5.19 0.99 0.27
C MET A 43 4.25 0.25 1.19
N LEU A 44 2.98 0.14 0.79
CA LEU A 44 1.91 -0.45 1.60
C LEU A 44 1.24 -1.54 0.76
N GLU A 45 1.13 -2.74 1.33
CA GLU A 45 0.30 -3.80 0.77
C GLU A 45 -1.08 -3.76 1.43
N MET A 46 -2.14 -3.91 0.64
CA MET A 46 -3.52 -3.89 1.12
C MET A 46 -4.34 -4.99 0.47
N ARG A 47 -4.96 -5.84 1.29
CA ARG A 47 -5.95 -6.82 0.82
C ARG A 47 -7.33 -6.17 0.82
N VAL A 48 -7.98 -6.14 -0.35
CA VAL A 48 -9.32 -5.57 -0.54
C VAL A 48 -10.30 -6.70 -0.82
N PHE A 49 -11.27 -6.87 0.06
CA PHE A 49 -12.37 -7.82 -0.11
C PHE A 49 -13.59 -7.11 -0.73
N ASP A 50 -14.48 -7.87 -1.37
CA ASP A 50 -15.71 -7.40 -2.04
C ASP A 50 -15.50 -6.40 -3.21
N ALA A 51 -14.39 -6.55 -3.95
CA ALA A 51 -14.17 -5.82 -5.19
C ALA A 51 -14.74 -6.58 -6.41
N GLU A 52 -15.28 -5.86 -7.39
CA GLU A 52 -15.86 -6.46 -8.61
C GLU A 52 -14.80 -6.70 -9.71
N ASN A 53 -13.68 -5.98 -9.63
CA ASN A 53 -12.52 -6.04 -10.54
C ASN A 53 -11.36 -5.23 -9.93
N GLU A 54 -10.18 -5.30 -10.54
CA GLU A 54 -8.97 -4.59 -10.09
C GLU A 54 -9.17 -3.07 -9.99
N GLU A 55 -9.87 -2.45 -10.95
CA GLU A 55 -10.12 -1.01 -10.93
C GLU A 55 -10.98 -0.61 -9.72
N HIS A 56 -11.98 -1.44 -9.39
CA HIS A 56 -12.79 -1.28 -8.19
C HIS A 56 -11.93 -1.44 -6.93
N ALA A 57 -11.08 -2.49 -6.86
CA ALA A 57 -10.19 -2.74 -5.73
C ALA A 57 -9.24 -1.55 -5.48
N ALA A 58 -8.57 -1.07 -6.53
CA ALA A 58 -7.67 0.08 -6.48
C ALA A 58 -8.37 1.36 -5.99
N ARG A 59 -9.61 1.60 -6.45
CA ARG A 59 -10.41 2.74 -6.03
C ARG A 59 -10.80 2.66 -4.56
N ILE A 60 -11.17 1.47 -4.07
CA ILE A 60 -11.46 1.24 -2.65
C ILE A 60 -10.20 1.51 -1.82
N ALA A 61 -9.06 0.91 -2.18
CA ALA A 61 -7.79 1.07 -1.48
C ALA A 61 -7.40 2.56 -1.37
N LYS A 62 -7.39 3.29 -2.49
CA LYS A 62 -7.12 4.74 -2.53
C LYS A 62 -8.07 5.54 -1.65
N SER A 63 -9.37 5.24 -1.69
CA SER A 63 -10.40 5.94 -0.90
C SER A 63 -10.21 5.75 0.60
N VAL A 64 -9.82 4.55 1.04
CA VAL A 64 -9.59 4.26 2.46
C VAL A 64 -8.29 4.90 2.94
N ILE A 65 -7.18 4.64 2.26
CA ILE A 65 -5.86 5.12 2.71
C ILE A 65 -5.75 6.64 2.56
N GLY A 66 -6.33 7.23 1.52
CA GLY A 66 -6.34 8.67 1.27
C GLY A 66 -7.10 9.48 2.33
N LYS A 67 -8.07 8.89 3.03
CA LYS A 67 -8.75 9.55 4.16
C LYS A 67 -7.81 9.79 5.35
N VAL A 68 -6.81 8.94 5.51
CA VAL A 68 -5.87 8.98 6.63
C VAL A 68 -4.55 9.64 6.23
N MET A 69 -4.04 9.34 5.04
CA MET A 69 -2.81 9.91 4.47
C MET A 69 -3.10 11.20 3.69
N LYS A 70 -3.60 12.23 4.39
CA LYS A 70 -3.93 13.53 3.78
C LYS A 70 -2.65 14.25 3.33
N ASN A 71 -2.69 14.85 2.14
CA ASN A 71 -1.57 15.59 1.53
C ASN A 71 -0.33 14.73 1.21
N ILE A 72 -0.50 13.41 1.12
CA ILE A 72 0.55 12.49 0.65
C ILE A 72 0.09 11.98 -0.73
N PRO A 73 0.92 12.11 -1.79
CA PRO A 73 0.59 11.56 -3.10
C PRO A 73 0.58 10.02 -3.03
N LEU A 74 -0.46 9.40 -3.57
CA LEU A 74 -0.67 7.95 -3.52
C LEU A 74 -0.69 7.39 -4.94
N ASN A 75 0.14 6.39 -5.20
CA ASN A 75 0.18 5.65 -6.45
C ASN A 75 -0.13 4.19 -6.18
N VAL A 76 -0.95 3.57 -7.03
CA VAL A 76 -1.13 2.11 -7.04
C VAL A 76 -0.05 1.56 -7.96
N ILE A 77 0.72 0.61 -7.44
CA ILE A 77 1.85 0.01 -8.16
C ILE A 77 1.41 -1.28 -8.85
N GLU A 78 0.67 -2.11 -8.13
CA GLU A 78 0.24 -3.44 -8.55
C GLU A 78 -1.11 -3.77 -7.89
N VAL A 79 -1.92 -4.57 -8.57
CA VAL A 79 -3.14 -5.18 -8.04
C VAL A 79 -3.13 -6.62 -8.52
N THR A 80 -3.32 -7.56 -7.60
CA THR A 80 -3.30 -8.99 -7.88
C THR A 80 -4.55 -9.62 -7.27
N ASP A 81 -5.16 -10.57 -7.98
CA ASP A 81 -6.27 -11.34 -7.44
C ASP A 81 -5.77 -12.28 -6.32
N LEU A 82 -6.47 -12.27 -5.19
CA LEU A 82 -6.13 -13.13 -4.05
C LEU A 82 -6.43 -14.60 -4.34
N GLU A 83 -7.38 -14.89 -5.22
CA GLU A 83 -7.77 -16.26 -5.56
C GLU A 83 -6.90 -16.85 -6.68
N ASN A 84 -6.32 -16.00 -7.55
CA ASN A 84 -5.48 -16.41 -8.68
C ASN A 84 -4.20 -15.56 -8.75
N PRO A 85 -3.26 -15.71 -7.80
CA PRO A 85 -2.06 -14.89 -7.73
C PRO A 85 -1.04 -15.15 -8.86
N ASP A 86 -1.25 -16.18 -9.67
CA ASP A 86 -0.32 -16.64 -10.72
C ASP A 86 -0.77 -16.26 -12.16
N GLU A 87 -1.87 -15.49 -12.34
CA GLU A 87 -2.38 -15.13 -13.69
C GLU A 87 -1.70 -13.89 -14.32
N ASP A 88 -0.80 -13.21 -13.58
CA ASP A 88 -0.16 -11.95 -14.00
C ASP A 88 1.33 -12.06 -14.42
N GLU A 89 1.81 -13.24 -14.83
CA GLU A 89 3.12 -13.40 -15.54
C GLU A 89 3.05 -13.14 -17.07
#